data_AF-A0A7V1U6B7-F1
#
_entry.id   AF-A0A7V1U6B7-F1
#
_cell.length_a   1.000
_cell.length_b   1.000
_cell.length_c   1.000
_cell.angle_alpha   90.00
_cell.angle_beta   90.00
_cell.angle_gamma   90.00
#
_symmetry.space_group_name_H-M   'P 1'
#
loop_
_entity.id
_entity.type
_entity.pdbx_description
1 polymer ?
#
loop_
_entity_poly.entity_id
_entity_poly.type
_entity_poly.pdbx_seq_one_letter_code
_entity_poly.pdbx_strand_id
1 'polypeptide(L)' 'MKVSLVTTVLNARERIEGFLASLAAQTRPPEEAIVVDGGS' A
#
# COMPACT_ATOMS: atom_id res chain seq x y z
N MET A 1 5.86 2.52 18.76
CA MET A 1 4.69 1.64 18.51
C MET A 1 4.76 1.17 17.07
N LYS A 2 4.47 -0.11 16.80
CA LYS A 2 4.39 -0.66 15.44
C LYS A 2 3.16 -0.08 14.72
N VAL A 3 3.28 0.19 13.42
CA VAL A 3 2.22 0.65 12.52
C VAL A 3 2.04 -0.37 11.39
N SER A 4 0.81 -0.85 11.26
CA SER A 4 0.39 -1.73 10.17
C SER A 4 -0.54 -0.96 9.25
N LEU A 5 -0.18 -0.90 7.96
CA LEU A 5 -1.03 -0.29 6.93
C LEU A 5 -1.86 -1.39 6.27
N VAL A 6 -3.19 -1.28 6.30
CA VAL A 6 -4.10 -2.18 5.59
C VAL A 6 -4.79 -1.39 4.49
N THR A 7 -4.76 -1.89 3.26
CA THR A 7 -5.38 -1.23 2.11
C THR A 7 -6.07 -2.24 1.20
N THR A 8 -7.06 -1.78 0.45
CA THR A 8 -7.74 -2.56 -0.58
C THR A 8 -7.36 -2.07 -1.96
N VAL A 9 -7.25 -2.99 -2.91
CA VAL A 9 -7.02 -2.68 -4.33
C VAL A 9 -7.97 -3.48 -5.20
N LEU A 10 -8.42 -2.86 -6.27
CA LEU A 10 -9.25 -3.47 -7.31
C LEU A 10 -8.90 -2.79 -8.63
N ASN A 11 -8.54 -3.59 -9.64
CA ASN A 11 -8.17 -3.15 -10.98
C ASN A 11 -7.23 -1.93 -10.96
N ALA A 12 -6.13 -2.06 -10.20
CA ALA A 12 -5.27 -0.92 -9.83
C ALA A 12 -4.03 -0.73 -10.71
N ARG A 13 -3.96 -1.37 -11.88
CA ARG A 13 -2.78 -1.40 -12.75
C ARG A 13 -2.13 -0.02 -12.95
N GLU A 14 -2.91 1.01 -13.25
CA GLU A 14 -2.38 2.35 -13.57
C GLU A 14 -1.96 3.18 -12.35
N ARG A 15 -2.38 2.78 -11.14
CA ARG A 15 -2.19 3.58 -9.91
C ARG A 15 -1.41 2.86 -8.81
N ILE A 16 -1.25 1.54 -8.89
CA ILE A 16 -0.61 0.74 -7.85
C ILE A 16 0.85 1.15 -7.65
N GLU A 17 1.58 1.43 -8.72
CA GLU A 17 2.99 1.84 -8.62
C GLU A 17 3.14 3.17 -7.89
N GLY A 18 2.33 4.18 -8.24
CA GLY A 18 2.34 5.48 -7.55
C GLY A 18 1.96 5.37 -6.08
N PHE A 19 0.99 4.52 -5.75
CA PHE A 19 0.62 4.22 -4.38
C PHE A 19 1.80 3.61 -3.60
N LEU A 20 2.42 2.55 -4.12
CA LEU A 20 3.57 1.90 -3.47
C LEU A 20 4.77 2.85 -3.32
N ALA A 21 5.03 3.68 -4.33
CA ALA A 21 6.05 4.72 -4.26
C ALA A 21 5.77 5.72 -3.12
N SER A 22 4.51 6.12 -2.92
CA SER A 22 4.13 7.02 -1.82
C SER A 22 4.32 6.40 -0.43
N LEU A 23 4.15 5.09 -0.29
CA LEU A 23 4.39 4.36 0.96
C LEU A 23 5.89 4.29 1.26
N ALA A 24 6.71 4.01 0.24
CA ALA A 24 8.16 3.97 0.37
C ALA A 24 8.76 5.36 0.71
N ALA A 25 8.12 6.44 0.26
CA ALA A 25 8.56 7.81 0.51
C ALA A 25 8.15 8.38 1.89
N GLN A 26 7.40 7.62 2.71
CA GLN A 26 7.03 8.10 4.04
C GLN A 26 8.27 8.33 4.90
N THR A 27 8.34 9.47 5.60
CA THR A 27 9.40 9.76 6.59
C THR A 27 9.41 8.77 7.75
N ARG A 28 8.26 8.11 7.98
CA ARG A 28 8.10 6.96 8.86
C ARG A 28 7.26 5.90 8.12
N PRO A 29 7.89 4.95 7.43
CA PRO A 29 7.15 3.89 6.74
C PRO A 29 6.47 2.95 7.74
N PRO A 30 5.34 2.33 7.39
CA PRO A 30 4.76 1.27 8.20
C PRO A 30 5.71 0.06 8.22
N GLU A 31 5.76 -0.67 9.32
CA GLU A 31 6.57 -1.89 9.40
C GLU A 31 5.98 -3.04 8.56
N GLU A 32 4.67 -2.98 8.27
CA GLU A 32 4.00 -3.89 7.35
C GLU A 32 2.91 -3.19 6.55
N ALA A 33 2.75 -3.60 5.28
CA ALA A 33 1.64 -3.20 4.43
C ALA A 33 0.89 -4.44 3.94
N ILE A 34 -0.37 -4.55 4.31
CA ILE A 34 -1.26 -5.65 3.91
C ILE A 34 -2.14 -5.13 2.78
N VAL A 35 -1.92 -5.69 1.59
CA VAL A 35 -2.66 -5.35 0.38
C VAL A 35 -3.73 -6.42 0.14
N VAL A 36 -4.99 -6.02 0.29
CA VAL A 36 -6.15 -6.89 0.06
C VAL A 36 -6.64 -6.66 -1.36
N ASP A 37 -6.32 -7.59 -2.26
CA ASP A 37 -6.83 -7.56 -3.63
C ASP A 37 -8.29 -8.00 -3.70
N GLY A 38 -9.10 -7.23 -4.43
CA GLY A 38 -10.52 -7.47 -4.66
C GLY A 38 -10.82 -8.43 -5.81
N GLY A 39 -9.80 -9.14 -6.35
CA GLY A 39 -9.92 -10.06 -7.47
C GLY A 39 -9.55 -9.41 -8.82
N SER A 40 -8.40 -8.73 -8.87
CA SER A 40 -7.89 -8.02 -10.06
C SER A 40 -7.11 -8.91 -11.03
#